data_AF-B2ZS32-F1
#
_entry.id   AF-B2ZS32-F1
#
_cell.length_a   1.000
_cell.length_b   1.000
_cell.length_c   1.000
_cell.angle_alpha   90.00
_cell.angle_beta   90.00
_cell.angle_gamma   90.00
#
_symmetry.space_group_name_H-M   'P 1'
#
loop_
_entity.id
_entity.type
_entity.pdbx_description
1 polymer ?
#
loop_
_entity_poly.entity_id
_entity_poly.type
_entity_poly.pdbx_seq_one_letter_code
_entity_poly.pdbx_strand_id
1 'polypeptide(L)'
;AMMAASVFFFLSMGSVDKKWRTSLIVSGLITFIAAVHYWYMRDYWASFGESPTFFRYVDWILTVPLMCVEFYLILKVAGAKRSLMWKLIFLSTIMLVTGYFGE
;
A
#
# COMPACT_ATOMS: atom_id res chain seq x y z
N ALA A 1 -4.40 -11.63 -8.45
CA ALA A 1 -4.25 -10.27 -9.04
C ALA A 1 -3.05 -9.53 -8.48
N MET A 2 -2.99 -9.27 -7.17
CA MET A 2 -1.91 -8.47 -6.55
C MET A 2 -0.49 -8.98 -6.82
N MET A 3 -0.26 -10.30 -6.76
CA MET A 3 1.07 -10.85 -7.09
C MET A 3 1.46 -10.61 -8.56
N ALA A 4 0.53 -10.79 -9.50
CA ALA A 4 0.80 -10.53 -10.91
C ALA A 4 1.10 -9.04 -11.17
N ALA A 5 0.39 -8.14 -10.48
CA ALA A 5 0.66 -6.71 -10.55
C ALA A 5 2.06 -6.35 -10.00
N SER A 6 2.47 -6.98 -8.90
CA SER A 6 3.81 -6.79 -8.33
C SER A 6 4.91 -7.22 -9.32
N VAL A 7 4.76 -8.39 -9.93
CA VAL A 7 5.67 -8.86 -11.00
C VAL A 7 5.68 -7.88 -12.16
N PHE A 8 4.51 -7.43 -12.63
CA PHE A 8 4.42 -6.44 -13.70
C PHE A 8 5.17 -5.15 -13.35
N PHE A 9 4.99 -4.60 -12.15
CA PHE A 9 5.64 -3.34 -11.74
C PHE A 9 7.16 -3.48 -11.63
N PHE A 10 7.66 -4.59 -11.07
CA PHE A 10 9.10 -4.82 -10.99
C PHE A 10 9.75 -5.04 -12.36
N LEU A 11 9.09 -5.78 -13.26
CA LEU A 11 9.61 -6.01 -14.61
C LEU A 11 9.50 -4.77 -15.52
N SER A 12 8.52 -3.90 -15.28
CA SER A 12 8.33 -2.66 -16.06
C SER A 12 9.28 -1.52 -15.67
N MET A 13 10.21 -1.74 -14.74
CA MET A 13 11.14 -0.70 -14.29
C MET A 13 12.07 -0.20 -15.40
N GLY A 14 12.40 -1.07 -16.37
CA GLY A 14 13.22 -0.73 -17.53
C GLY A 14 12.49 0.09 -18.59
N SER A 15 11.16 0.04 -18.64
CA SER A 15 10.34 0.68 -19.67
C SER A 15 9.87 2.09 -19.32
N VAL A 16 10.28 2.63 -18.17
CA VAL A 16 9.91 3.98 -17.72
C VAL A 16 11.12 4.89 -17.54
N ASP A 17 10.87 6.20 -17.65
CA ASP A 17 11.87 7.23 -17.33
C ASP A 17 12.41 7.05 -15.91
N LYS A 18 13.70 7.37 -15.73
CA LYS A 18 14.39 7.26 -14.43
C LYS A 18 13.67 8.00 -13.30
N LYS A 19 12.99 9.12 -13.59
CA LYS A 19 12.25 9.91 -12.61
C LYS A 19 11.04 9.17 -11.99
N TRP A 20 10.48 8.17 -12.68
CA TRP A 20 9.31 7.42 -12.24
C TRP A 20 9.64 6.07 -11.61
N ARG A 21 10.89 5.61 -11.70
CA ARG A 21 11.29 4.28 -11.21
C ARG A 21 11.00 4.09 -9.72
N THR A 22 11.25 5.11 -8.91
CA THR A 22 10.92 5.05 -7.47
C THR A 22 9.42 4.88 -7.25
N SER A 23 8.57 5.54 -8.05
CA SER A 23 7.11 5.38 -7.96
C SER A 23 6.71 3.93 -8.26
N LEU A 24 7.23 3.38 -9.36
CA LEU A 24 6.96 1.99 -9.77
C LEU A 24 7.42 0.95 -8.75
N ILE A 25 8.59 1.16 -8.13
CA ILE A 25 9.09 0.29 -7.06
C ILE A 25 8.13 0.31 -5.87
N VAL A 26 7.65 1.50 -5.47
CA VAL A 26 6.71 1.63 -4.36
C VAL A 26 5.38 0.93 -4.69
N SER A 27 4.82 1.09 -5.90
CA SER A 27 3.62 0.37 -6.34
C SER A 27 3.83 -1.15 -6.35
N GLY A 28 5.02 -1.62 -6.76
CA GLY A 28 5.42 -3.03 -6.71
C GLY A 28 5.49 -3.58 -5.27
N LEU A 29 5.99 -2.79 -4.32
CA LEU A 29 6.03 -3.14 -2.90
C LEU A 29 4.62 -3.20 -2.29
N ILE A 30 3.77 -2.21 -2.56
CA ILE A 30 2.38 -2.17 -2.06
C ILE A 30 1.63 -3.43 -2.51
N THR A 31 1.68 -3.73 -3.80
CA THR A 31 1.00 -4.91 -4.36
C THR A 31 1.61 -6.23 -3.90
N PHE A 32 2.91 -6.27 -3.61
CA PHE A 32 3.54 -7.45 -3.02
C PHE A 32 3.08 -7.71 -1.58
N ILE A 33 3.09 -6.67 -0.74
CA ILE A 33 2.62 -6.75 0.66
C ILE A 33 1.17 -7.21 0.69
N ALA A 34 0.31 -6.59 -0.13
CA ALA A 34 -1.09 -6.99 -0.25
C ALA A 34 -1.23 -8.44 -0.71
N ALA A 35 -0.43 -8.91 -1.68
CA ALA A 35 -0.48 -10.30 -2.14
C ALA A 35 -0.20 -11.30 -1.01
N VAL A 36 0.82 -11.02 -0.19
CA VAL A 36 1.16 -11.86 0.98
C VAL A 36 0.04 -11.84 2.02
N HIS A 37 -0.50 -10.66 2.35
CA HIS A 37 -1.58 -10.56 3.34
C HIS A 37 -2.88 -11.22 2.85
N TYR A 38 -3.19 -11.15 1.55
CA TYR A 38 -4.34 -11.85 0.99
C TYR A 38 -4.23 -13.38 1.11
N TRP A 39 -3.02 -13.94 1.03
CA TRP A 39 -2.83 -15.37 1.30
C TRP A 39 -3.09 -15.71 2.76
N TYR A 40 -2.54 -14.95 3.71
CA TYR A 40 -2.82 -15.18 5.14
C TYR A 40 -4.31 -15.04 5.47
N MET A 41 -4.97 -14.01 4.93
CA MET A 41 -6.40 -13.80 5.10
C MET A 41 -7.24 -14.95 4.52
N ARG A 42 -6.85 -15.48 3.36
CA ARG A 42 -7.51 -16.64 2.75
C ARG A 42 -7.40 -17.87 3.65
N ASP A 43 -6.21 -18.16 4.15
CA ASP A 43 -5.96 -19.35 4.97
C ASP A 43 -6.67 -19.23 6.33
N TYR A 44 -6.70 -18.04 6.91
CA TYR A 44 -7.47 -17.74 8.11
C TYR A 44 -8.97 -17.98 7.89
N TRP A 45 -9.54 -17.40 6.84
CA TRP A 45 -10.97 -17.61 6.53
C TRP A 45 -11.28 -19.09 6.27
N ALA A 46 -10.42 -19.80 5.56
CA ALA A 46 -10.60 -21.23 5.27
C ALA A 46 -10.55 -22.10 6.54
N SER A 47 -9.80 -21.69 7.56
CA SER A 47 -9.62 -22.45 8.81
C SER A 47 -10.66 -22.12 9.87
N PHE A 48 -11.05 -20.84 9.98
CA PHE A 48 -11.90 -20.34 11.07
C PHE A 48 -13.32 -19.94 10.62
N GLY A 49 -13.55 -19.73 9.31
CA GLY A 49 -14.84 -19.25 8.78
C GLY A 49 -15.15 -17.79 9.12
N GLU A 50 -14.24 -17.09 9.79
CA GLU A 50 -14.42 -15.73 10.26
C GLU A 50 -13.77 -14.69 9.34
N SER A 51 -14.31 -13.48 9.41
CA SER A 51 -13.79 -12.31 8.71
C SER A 51 -12.40 -11.94 9.27
N PRO A 52 -11.32 -11.92 8.47
CA PRO A 52 -9.96 -11.66 8.95
C PRO A 52 -9.68 -10.17 9.16
N THR A 53 -10.48 -9.48 9.97
CA THR A 53 -10.42 -8.01 10.18
C THR A 53 -9.05 -7.56 10.66
N PHE A 54 -8.50 -8.22 11.69
CA PHE A 54 -7.16 -7.93 12.21
C PHE A 54 -6.08 -7.92 11.09
N PHE A 55 -6.05 -8.94 10.25
CA PHE A 55 -5.09 -9.03 9.15
C PHE A 55 -5.27 -7.92 8.11
N ARG A 56 -6.49 -7.43 7.88
CA ARG A 56 -6.72 -6.27 7.01
C ARG A 56 -6.12 -5.01 7.60
N TYR A 57 -6.31 -4.75 8.89
CA TYR A 57 -5.74 -3.56 9.52
C TYR A 57 -4.21 -3.58 9.57
N VAL A 58 -3.61 -4.77 9.73
CA VAL A 58 -2.15 -4.96 9.59
C VAL A 58 -1.68 -4.69 8.15
N ASP A 59 -2.40 -5.16 7.14
CA ASP A 59 -2.10 -4.83 5.75
C ASP A 59 -2.23 -3.32 5.49
N TRP A 60 -3.31 -2.69 5.95
CA TRP A 60 -3.60 -1.29 5.71
C TRP A 60 -2.63 -0.34 6.40
N ILE A 61 -2.21 -0.64 7.65
CA ILE A 61 -1.23 0.21 8.34
C ILE A 61 0.14 0.22 7.63
N LEU A 62 0.44 -0.82 6.85
CA LEU A 62 1.65 -0.89 6.03
C LEU A 62 1.45 -0.26 4.65
N THR A 63 0.36 -0.60 3.97
CA THR A 63 0.12 -0.23 2.56
C THR A 63 -0.39 1.20 2.40
N VAL A 64 -1.23 1.71 3.31
CA VAL A 64 -1.81 3.06 3.20
C VAL A 64 -0.76 4.16 3.32
N PRO A 65 0.19 4.12 4.27
CA PRO A 65 1.29 5.09 4.28
C PRO A 65 2.16 5.02 3.02
N LEU A 66 2.40 3.81 2.48
CA LEU A 66 3.15 3.65 1.24
C LEU A 66 2.40 4.24 0.03
N MET A 67 1.07 4.09 -0.04
CA MET A 67 0.24 4.76 -1.04
C MET A 67 0.32 6.29 -0.90
N CYS A 68 0.37 6.82 0.33
CA CYS A 68 0.58 8.26 0.54
C CYS A 68 1.95 8.73 0.02
N VAL A 69 2.99 7.90 0.19
CA VAL A 69 4.33 8.18 -0.36
C VAL A 69 4.29 8.12 -1.89
N GLU A 70 3.67 7.11 -2.49
CA GLU A 70 3.51 6.99 -3.95
C GLU A 70 2.79 8.22 -4.53
N PHE A 71 1.65 8.59 -3.96
CA PHE A 71 0.89 9.77 -4.36
C PHE A 71 1.75 11.04 -4.28
N TYR A 72 2.53 11.20 -3.21
CA TYR A 72 3.48 12.30 -3.09
C TYR A 72 4.57 12.26 -4.16
N LEU A 73 5.15 11.10 -4.49
CA LEU A 73 6.19 10.98 -5.52
C LEU A 73 5.68 11.46 -6.88
N ILE A 74 4.41 11.20 -7.19
CA ILE A 74 3.76 11.70 -8.41
C ILE A 74 3.59 13.22 -8.36
N LEU A 75 3.01 13.75 -7.28
CA LEU A 75 2.75 15.18 -7.14
C LEU A 75 4.01 16.03 -6.95
N LYS A 76 5.11 15.44 -6.49
CA LYS A 76 6.40 16.13 -6.33
C LYS A 76 6.86 16.76 -7.64
N VAL A 77 6.57 16.13 -8.79
CA VAL A 77 6.89 16.67 -10.12
C VAL A 77 6.12 17.95 -10.42
N ALA A 78 4.93 18.13 -9.83
CA ALA A 78 4.11 19.33 -9.90
C ALA A 78 4.37 20.33 -8.75
N GLY A 79 5.45 20.14 -7.97
CA GLY A 79 5.84 21.08 -6.91
C GLY A 79 5.24 20.80 -5.53
N ALA A 80 4.69 19.60 -5.28
CA ALA A 80 4.16 19.26 -3.95
C ALA A 80 5.24 19.28 -2.86
N LYS A 81 4.86 19.81 -1.68
CA LYS A 81 5.72 19.90 -0.51
C LYS A 81 5.72 18.60 0.28
N ARG A 82 6.85 18.27 0.90
CA ARG A 82 7.00 17.10 1.78
C ARG A 82 6.05 17.14 2.98
N SER A 83 5.63 18.32 3.42
CA SER A 83 4.63 18.49 4.48
C SER A 83 3.28 17.88 4.11
N LEU A 84 2.90 17.85 2.82
CA LEU A 84 1.68 17.20 2.36
C LEU A 84 1.75 15.68 2.57
N MET A 85 2.88 15.05 2.23
CA MET A 85 3.11 13.61 2.43
C MET A 85 2.93 13.22 3.90
N TRP A 86 3.59 13.93 4.81
CA TRP A 86 3.49 13.66 6.24
C TRP A 86 2.09 13.92 6.80
N LYS A 87 1.40 14.95 6.30
CA LYS A 87 0.00 15.21 6.67
C LYS A 87 -0.91 14.06 6.23
N LEU A 88 -0.74 13.55 5.01
CA LEU A 88 -1.51 12.40 4.50
C LEU A 88 -1.23 11.13 5.32
N ILE A 89 0.04 10.81 5.58
CA ILE A 89 0.41 9.65 6.39
C ILE A 89 -0.24 9.75 7.77
N PHE A 90 -0.08 10.88 8.47
CA PHE A 90 -0.62 11.06 9.82
C PHE A 90 -2.15 10.95 9.85
N LEU A 91 -2.85 11.63 8.95
CA LEU A 91 -4.32 11.56 8.88
C LEU A 91 -4.79 10.14 8.52
N SER A 92 -4.09 9.45 7.63
CA SER A 92 -4.41 8.07 7.25
C SER A 92 -4.20 7.08 8.40
N THR A 93 -3.14 7.26 9.19
CA THR A 93 -2.91 6.46 10.39
C THR A 93 -4.02 6.67 11.42
N ILE A 94 -4.41 7.94 11.67
CA ILE A 94 -5.53 8.23 12.58
C ILE A 94 -6.80 7.54 12.08
N MET A 95 -7.14 7.70 10.80
CA MET A 95 -8.32 7.09 10.19
C MET A 95 -8.35 5.58 10.42
N LEU A 96 -7.22 4.88 10.18
CA LEU A 96 -7.13 3.43 10.38
C LEU A 96 -7.27 3.04 11.85
N VAL A 97 -6.60 3.74 12.76
CA VAL A 97 -6.69 3.46 14.20
C VAL A 97 -8.13 3.66 14.69
N THR A 98 -8.75 4.78 14.34
CA THR A 98 -10.15 5.05 14.72
C THR A 98 -11.14 4.09 14.08
N GLY A 99 -10.88 3.65 12.85
CA GLY A 99 -11.69 2.63 12.17
C GLY A 99 -11.63 1.29 12.90
N TYR A 100 -10.43 0.86 13.31
CA TYR A 100 -10.22 -0.39 14.03
C TYR A 100 -10.97 -0.44 15.37
N PHE A 101 -11.01 0.68 16.09
CA PHE A 101 -11.78 0.78 17.34
C PHE A 101 -13.30 0.89 17.13
N GLY A 102 -13.74 1.22 15.91
CA GLY A 102 -15.15 1.37 15.59
C GLY A 102 -15.83 0.11 15.03
N GLU A 103 -15.04 -0.87 14.58
CA GLU A 103 -15.50 -2.23 14.20
C GLU A 103 -15.73 -3.12 15.42
#